data_AF-A0A4Y2I3F8-F1
#
_entry.id   AF-A0A4Y2I3F8-F1
#
_cell.length_a   1.000
_cell.length_b   1.000
_cell.length_c   1.000
_cell.angle_alpha   90.00
_cell.angle_beta   90.00
_cell.angle_gamma   90.00
#
_symmetry.space_group_name_H-M   'P 1'
#
loop_
_entity.id
_entity.type
_entity.pdbx_description
1 polymer ?
#
loop_
_entity_poly.entity_id
_entity_poly.type
_entity_poly.pdbx_seq_one_letter_code
_entity_poly.pdbx_strand_id
1 'polypeptide(L)'
;MPKEGATGSNPDTGIVFECHFFVSFANCVILKMTSLSEKANCVGWYFESKSILKVQRNFHTKFNKPPPSRNSILSWHKKFLETGSVLDKPRSGRPSTSDSDVERIREAFTRSPTKSTRRASIELGVARSSIHVDKHVE
;
A
#
# COMPACT_ATOMS: atom_id res chain seq x y z
N MET A 1 32.41 -7.34 -49.88
CA MET A 1 33.44 -7.36 -48.81
C MET A 1 34.75 -6.94 -49.46
N PRO A 2 35.65 -6.16 -48.82
CA PRO A 2 35.79 -5.81 -47.38
C PRO A 2 35.33 -4.35 -47.10
N LYS A 3 34.92 -3.85 -45.92
CA LYS A 3 35.20 -4.01 -44.47
C LYS A 3 36.54 -3.43 -44.00
N GLU A 4 36.44 -2.36 -43.18
CA GLU A 4 37.23 -1.97 -41.98
C GLU A 4 36.85 -0.50 -41.66
N GLY A 5 36.27 -0.15 -40.51
CA GLY A 5 36.91 0.10 -39.19
C GLY A 5 37.07 1.64 -39.02
N ALA A 6 36.76 2.35 -37.93
CA ALA A 6 36.68 1.99 -36.52
C ALA A 6 35.91 3.07 -35.69
N THR A 7 35.29 2.61 -34.60
CA THR A 7 35.25 3.15 -33.21
C THR A 7 34.98 4.63 -32.92
N GLY A 8 33.99 4.88 -32.05
CA GLY A 8 33.86 6.13 -31.29
C GLY A 8 32.66 6.18 -30.34
N SER A 9 32.80 5.51 -29.18
CA SER A 9 32.15 5.78 -27.87
C SER A 9 30.72 6.34 -27.79
N ASN A 10 29.77 5.51 -27.35
CA ASN A 10 28.52 5.96 -26.71
C ASN A 10 28.77 6.18 -25.20
N PRO A 11 28.56 7.38 -24.64
CA PRO A 11 28.71 7.62 -23.21
C PRO A 11 27.35 7.68 -22.51
N ASP A 12 26.62 6.57 -22.39
CA ASP A 12 25.35 6.55 -21.62
C ASP A 12 25.14 5.22 -20.86
N THR A 13 26.17 4.76 -20.16
CA THR A 13 26.06 3.69 -19.14
C THR A 13 26.30 4.22 -17.74
N GLY A 14 25.74 5.40 -17.46
CA GLY A 14 26.08 6.18 -16.28
C GLY A 14 24.96 6.53 -15.31
N ILE A 15 23.70 6.12 -15.50
CA ILE A 15 22.62 6.44 -14.52
C ILE A 15 21.53 5.35 -14.53
N VAL A 16 21.86 4.11 -14.19
CA VAL A 16 20.84 3.06 -13.98
C VAL A 16 21.20 2.17 -12.80
N PHE A 17 21.45 2.75 -11.63
CA PHE A 17 21.50 1.92 -10.41
C PHE A 17 20.70 2.44 -9.22
N GLU A 18 19.99 3.56 -9.35
CA GLU A 18 19.22 4.11 -8.23
C GLU A 18 17.78 4.56 -8.58
N CYS A 19 17.19 4.06 -9.66
CA CYS A 19 15.79 4.37 -9.99
C CYS A 19 14.80 3.26 -9.58
N HIS A 20 15.26 2.04 -9.32
CA HIS A 20 14.36 0.92 -8.97
C HIS A 20 13.77 1.06 -7.56
N PHE A 21 14.46 1.75 -6.63
CA PHE A 21 13.98 1.91 -5.27
C PHE A 21 12.93 3.04 -5.14
N PHE A 22 13.15 4.18 -5.80
CA PHE A 22 12.24 5.33 -5.72
C PHE A 22 10.94 5.11 -6.50
N VAL A 23 11.00 4.40 -7.64
CA VAL A 23 9.81 4.11 -8.47
C VAL A 23 8.85 3.15 -7.75
N SER A 24 9.33 2.30 -6.84
CA SER A 24 8.47 1.42 -6.04
C SER A 24 7.64 2.20 -5.00
N PHE A 25 8.25 3.19 -4.35
CA PHE A 25 7.56 4.00 -3.34
C PHE A 25 6.48 4.91 -3.96
N ALA A 26 6.78 5.52 -5.11
CA ALA A 26 5.81 6.32 -5.87
C ALA A 26 4.65 5.47 -6.41
N ASN A 27 4.91 4.25 -6.90
CA ASN A 27 3.86 3.33 -7.33
C ASN A 27 2.93 2.90 -6.19
N CYS A 28 3.46 2.72 -4.97
CA CYS A 28 2.67 2.39 -3.77
C CYS A 28 1.72 3.53 -3.37
N VAL A 29 2.18 4.79 -3.49
CA VAL A 29 1.37 5.98 -3.17
C VAL A 29 0.35 6.27 -4.28
N ILE A 30 0.69 6.12 -5.56
CA ILE A 30 -0.23 6.37 -6.69
C ILE A 30 -1.37 5.33 -6.73
N LEU A 31 -1.10 4.06 -6.40
CA LEU A 31 -2.12 3.02 -6.23
C LEU A 31 -3.15 3.35 -5.14
N LYS A 32 -2.77 4.16 -4.16
CA LYS A 32 -3.61 4.56 -3.03
C LYS A 32 -4.66 5.61 -3.41
N MET A 33 -4.50 6.27 -4.56
CA MET A 33 -5.36 7.37 -5.04
C MET A 33 -6.23 7.00 -6.25
N THR A 34 -6.16 5.77 -6.76
CA THR A 34 -7.05 5.32 -7.83
C THR A 34 -8.41 4.93 -7.25
N SER A 35 -9.47 5.62 -7.69
CA SER A 35 -10.83 5.38 -7.20
C SER A 35 -11.33 3.98 -7.58
N LEU A 36 -12.37 3.49 -6.89
CA LEU A 36 -12.94 2.17 -7.19
C LEU A 36 -13.49 2.06 -8.61
N SER A 37 -14.14 3.13 -9.08
CA SER A 37 -14.65 3.23 -10.44
C SER A 37 -13.51 3.25 -11.46
N GLU A 38 -12.42 3.97 -11.19
CA GLU A 38 -11.21 3.96 -12.02
C GLU A 38 -10.61 2.54 -12.16
N LYS A 39 -10.49 1.80 -11.04
CA LYS A 39 -10.02 0.40 -11.05
C LYS A 39 -10.95 -0.50 -11.87
N ALA A 40 -12.26 -0.36 -11.70
CA ALA A 40 -13.25 -1.14 -12.45
C ALA A 40 -13.20 -0.87 -13.97
N ASN A 41 -13.06 0.41 -14.38
CA ASN A 41 -12.88 0.77 -15.80
C ASN A 41 -11.60 0.12 -16.37
N CYS A 42 -10.50 0.11 -15.62
CA CYS A 42 -9.26 -0.53 -16.05
C CYS A 42 -9.44 -2.04 -16.28
N VAL A 43 -10.12 -2.73 -15.36
CA VAL A 43 -10.41 -4.17 -15.50
C VAL A 43 -11.32 -4.43 -16.70
N GLY A 44 -12.36 -3.61 -16.92
CA GLY A 44 -13.24 -3.72 -18.08
C GLY A 44 -12.52 -3.53 -19.41
N TRP A 45 -11.70 -2.47 -19.54
CA TRP A 45 -10.89 -2.25 -20.74
C TRP A 45 -9.85 -3.35 -20.96
N TYR A 46 -9.28 -3.90 -19.89
CA TYR A 46 -8.33 -5.00 -19.99
C TYR A 46 -9.03 -6.31 -20.40
N PHE A 47 -10.25 -6.54 -19.93
CA PHE A 47 -11.05 -7.69 -20.31
C PHE A 47 -11.31 -7.73 -21.83
N GLU A 48 -11.71 -6.57 -22.38
CA GLU A 48 -11.99 -6.39 -23.81
C GLU A 48 -10.72 -6.47 -24.67
N SER A 49 -9.69 -5.72 -24.30
CA SER A 49 -8.54 -5.51 -25.19
C SER A 49 -7.37 -6.46 -24.97
N LYS A 50 -7.29 -7.10 -23.79
CA LYS A 50 -6.12 -7.84 -23.29
C LYS A 50 -4.78 -7.08 -23.39
N SER A 51 -4.84 -5.75 -23.56
CA SER A 51 -3.67 -4.90 -23.84
C SER A 51 -3.50 -3.82 -22.79
N ILE A 52 -2.38 -3.89 -22.07
CA ILE A 52 -2.03 -2.91 -21.02
C ILE A 52 -1.88 -1.51 -21.59
N LEU A 53 -1.25 -1.36 -22.76
CA LEU A 53 -1.04 -0.05 -23.38
C LEU A 53 -2.37 0.62 -23.76
N LYS A 54 -3.35 -0.16 -24.21
CA LYS A 54 -4.69 0.35 -24.52
C LYS A 54 -5.43 0.80 -23.27
N VAL A 55 -5.33 0.04 -22.18
CA VAL A 55 -5.87 0.42 -20.87
C VAL A 55 -5.25 1.73 -20.36
N GLN A 56 -3.92 1.87 -20.42
CA GLN A 56 -3.22 3.08 -19.97
C GLN A 56 -3.60 4.32 -20.80
N ARG A 57 -3.73 4.18 -22.13
CA ARG A 57 -4.20 5.27 -23.01
C ARG A 57 -5.65 5.66 -22.72
N ASN A 58 -6.54 4.68 -22.55
CA ASN A 58 -7.94 4.94 -22.20
C ASN A 58 -8.04 5.61 -20.82
N PHE A 59 -7.19 5.23 -19.88
CA PHE A 59 -7.14 5.85 -18.56
C PHE A 59 -6.70 7.31 -18.64
N HIS A 60 -5.62 7.59 -19.36
CA HIS A 60 -5.11 8.94 -19.53
C HIS A 60 -6.12 9.84 -20.25
N THR A 61 -6.78 9.34 -21.31
CA THR A 61 -7.79 10.11 -22.05
C THR A 61 -9.07 10.36 -21.24
N LYS A 62 -9.52 9.40 -20.44
CA LYS A 62 -10.76 9.54 -19.64
C LYS A 62 -10.57 10.36 -18.37
N PHE A 63 -9.46 10.17 -17.66
CA PHE A 63 -9.25 10.74 -16.33
C PHE A 63 -8.21 11.86 -16.29
N ASN A 64 -7.45 12.07 -17.36
CA ASN A 64 -6.33 13.04 -17.43
C ASN A 64 -5.35 12.91 -16.26
N LYS A 65 -5.07 11.66 -15.86
CA LYS A 65 -4.21 11.27 -14.73
C LYS A 65 -3.10 10.34 -15.22
N PRO A 66 -1.96 10.27 -14.51
CA PRO A 66 -0.92 9.30 -14.84
C PRO A 66 -1.50 7.88 -14.83
N PRO A 67 -1.24 7.09 -15.88
CA PRO A 67 -1.83 5.77 -16.00
C PRO A 67 -1.31 4.81 -14.93
N PRO A 68 -2.14 3.85 -14.48
CA PRO A 68 -1.71 2.86 -13.51
C PRO A 68 -0.62 1.95 -14.09
N SER A 69 0.20 1.40 -13.20
CA SER A 69 1.28 0.48 -13.59
C SER A 69 0.73 -0.82 -14.17
N ARG A 70 1.54 -1.51 -14.97
CA ARG A 70 1.22 -2.85 -15.50
C ARG A 70 0.81 -3.82 -14.38
N ASN A 71 1.58 -3.86 -13.30
CA ASN A 71 1.36 -4.79 -12.20
C ASN A 71 0.05 -4.51 -11.47
N SER A 72 -0.31 -3.23 -11.34
CA SER A 72 -1.58 -2.79 -10.78
C SER A 72 -2.76 -3.32 -11.58
N ILE A 73 -2.74 -3.12 -12.90
CA ILE A 73 -3.82 -3.54 -13.82
C ILE A 73 -4.00 -5.06 -13.76
N LEU A 74 -2.90 -5.82 -13.83
CA LEU A 74 -2.94 -7.28 -13.75
C LEU A 74 -3.43 -7.78 -12.38
N SER A 75 -3.00 -7.13 -11.30
CA SER A 75 -3.42 -7.49 -9.94
C SER A 75 -4.91 -7.25 -9.73
N TRP A 76 -5.46 -6.14 -10.25
CA TRP A 76 -6.91 -5.88 -10.19
C TRP A 76 -7.70 -6.87 -11.03
N HIS A 77 -7.24 -7.19 -12.24
CA HIS A 77 -7.88 -8.19 -13.09
C HIS A 77 -7.87 -9.58 -12.42
N LYS A 78 -6.74 -10.02 -11.89
CA LYS A 78 -6.64 -11.29 -11.15
C LYS A 78 -7.59 -11.31 -9.95
N LYS A 79 -7.57 -10.27 -9.12
CA LYS A 79 -8.44 -10.17 -7.93
C LYS A 79 -9.93 -10.20 -8.32
N PHE A 80 -10.28 -9.55 -9.43
CA PHE A 80 -11.64 -9.55 -9.95
C PHE A 80 -12.07 -10.96 -10.40
N LEU A 81 -11.19 -11.72 -11.06
CA LEU A 81 -11.49 -13.11 -11.42
C LEU A 81 -11.63 -14.03 -10.21
N GLU A 82 -10.84 -13.80 -9.15
CA GLU A 82 -10.85 -14.65 -7.95
C GLU A 82 -12.03 -14.34 -7.00
N THR A 83 -12.36 -13.07 -6.82
CA THR A 83 -13.30 -12.62 -5.76
C THR A 83 -14.50 -11.85 -6.30
N GLY A 84 -14.55 -11.54 -7.60
CA GLY A 84 -15.55 -10.65 -8.19
C GLY A 84 -15.39 -9.18 -7.82
N SER A 85 -14.34 -8.82 -7.07
CA SER A 85 -14.15 -7.48 -6.52
C SER A 85 -12.79 -6.89 -6.84
N VAL A 86 -12.77 -5.58 -7.09
CA VAL A 86 -11.56 -4.77 -7.20
C VAL A 86 -11.23 -4.01 -5.91
N LEU A 87 -12.02 -4.22 -4.86
CA LEU A 87 -11.83 -3.57 -3.56
C LEU A 87 -10.45 -3.90 -2.98
N ASP A 88 -9.86 -2.90 -2.33
CA ASP A 88 -8.68 -3.15 -1.52
C ASP A 88 -9.10 -3.96 -0.29
N LYS A 89 -8.25 -4.92 0.11
CA LYS A 89 -8.48 -5.63 1.36
C LYS A 89 -8.43 -4.62 2.49
N PRO A 90 -9.27 -4.78 3.53
CA PRO A 90 -9.15 -3.97 4.73
C PRO A 90 -7.70 -4.04 5.19
N ARG A 91 -7.10 -2.88 5.46
CA ARG A 91 -5.75 -2.83 5.98
C ARG A 91 -5.81 -3.45 7.37
N SER A 92 -5.08 -4.54 7.59
CA SER A 92 -4.80 -5.00 8.94
C SER A 92 -3.97 -3.90 9.61
N GLY A 93 -4.62 -3.09 10.44
CA GLY A 93 -3.94 -2.14 11.30
C GLY A 93 -3.11 -2.86 12.37
N ARG A 94 -2.51 -2.08 13.27
CA ARG A 94 -1.95 -2.63 14.50
C ARG A 94 -3.06 -3.43 15.22
N PRO A 95 -2.81 -4.67 15.68
CA PRO A 95 -3.79 -5.44 16.42
C PRO A 95 -4.37 -4.63 17.59
N SER A 96 -5.69 -4.63 17.74
CA SER A 96 -6.36 -4.00 18.87
C SER A 96 -6.01 -4.75 20.15
N THR A 97 -5.85 -4.00 21.26
CA THR A 97 -5.84 -4.58 22.61
C THR A 97 -7.14 -5.38 22.80
N SER A 98 -7.10 -6.53 23.47
CA SER A 98 -8.31 -7.33 23.70
C SER A 98 -9.26 -6.61 24.67
N ASP A 99 -10.57 -6.80 24.54
CA ASP A 99 -11.55 -6.16 25.44
C ASP A 99 -11.26 -6.47 26.92
N SER A 100 -10.79 -7.69 27.20
CA SER A 100 -10.38 -8.11 28.56
C SER A 100 -9.15 -7.36 29.09
N ASP A 101 -8.21 -7.01 28.23
CA ASP A 101 -7.03 -6.22 28.59
C ASP A 101 -7.42 -4.76 28.78
N VAL A 102 -8.32 -4.24 27.93
CA VAL A 102 -8.85 -2.87 28.04
C VAL A 102 -9.55 -2.67 29.37
N GLU A 103 -10.41 -3.60 29.80
CA GLU A 103 -11.11 -3.50 31.08
C GLU A 103 -10.15 -3.56 32.27
N ARG A 104 -9.17 -4.48 32.22
CA ARG A 104 -8.10 -4.57 33.23
C ARG A 104 -7.27 -3.29 33.33
N ILE A 105 -7.03 -2.63 32.20
CA ILE A 105 -6.36 -1.32 32.17
C ILE A 105 -7.26 -0.28 32.83
N ARG A 106 -8.54 -0.18 32.44
CA ARG A 106 -9.51 0.76 33.02
C ARG A 106 -9.59 0.62 34.54
N GLU A 107 -9.83 -0.59 35.04
CA GLU A 107 -9.87 -0.87 36.48
C GLU A 107 -8.59 -0.45 37.21
N ALA A 108 -7.42 -0.70 36.62
CA ALA A 108 -6.14 -0.37 37.24
C ALA A 108 -5.92 1.14 37.40
N PHE A 109 -6.42 1.95 36.47
CA PHE A 109 -6.35 3.41 36.52
C PHE A 109 -7.50 4.05 37.30
N THR A 110 -8.69 3.45 37.31
CA THR A 110 -9.78 3.84 38.22
C THR A 110 -9.38 3.65 39.68
N ARG A 111 -8.73 2.52 40.00
CA ARG A 111 -8.23 2.22 41.35
C ARG A 111 -7.10 3.15 41.79
N SER A 112 -6.26 3.58 40.85
CA SER A 112 -5.08 4.41 41.14
C SER A 112 -4.77 5.33 39.96
N PRO A 113 -5.35 6.55 39.93
CA PRO A 113 -5.20 7.47 38.81
C PRO A 113 -3.74 7.89 38.52
N THR A 114 -2.90 7.92 39.55
CA THR A 114 -1.47 8.31 39.44
C THR A 114 -0.54 7.16 39.05
N LYS A 115 -1.08 5.95 38.81
CA LYS A 115 -0.27 4.76 38.49
C LYS A 115 0.49 4.99 37.18
N SER A 116 1.79 4.69 37.17
CA SER A 116 2.58 4.81 35.94
C SER A 116 2.24 3.70 34.93
N THR A 117 2.26 4.03 33.63
CA THR A 117 2.08 3.07 32.53
C THR A 117 3.07 1.90 32.61
N ARG A 118 4.29 2.15 33.10
CA ARG A 118 5.30 1.10 33.29
C ARG A 118 4.88 0.10 34.35
N ARG A 119 4.36 0.57 35.49
CA ARG A 119 3.87 -0.31 36.57
C ARG A 119 2.64 -1.10 36.14
N ALA A 120 1.67 -0.44 35.50
CA ALA A 120 0.48 -1.11 34.97
C ALA A 120 0.84 -2.20 33.95
N SER A 121 1.84 -1.97 33.09
CA SER A 121 2.32 -2.97 32.13
C SER A 121 2.85 -4.24 32.78
N ILE A 122 3.63 -4.10 33.86
CA ILE A 122 4.19 -5.23 34.59
C ILE A 122 3.07 -5.99 35.33
N GLU A 123 2.16 -5.27 35.97
CA GLU A 123 1.07 -5.85 36.77
C GLU A 123 0.03 -6.57 35.90
N LEU A 124 -0.29 -6.02 34.72
CA LEU A 124 -1.33 -6.54 33.84
C LEU A 124 -0.81 -7.50 32.76
N GLY A 125 0.52 -7.55 32.56
CA GLY A 125 1.15 -8.31 31.47
C GLY A 125 0.89 -7.73 30.07
N VAL A 126 0.40 -6.49 29.98
CA VAL A 126 0.05 -5.83 28.72
C VAL A 126 1.17 -4.90 28.26
N ALA A 127 1.41 -4.82 26.94
CA ALA A 127 2.42 -3.94 26.38
C ALA A 127 2.17 -2.46 26.74
N ARG A 128 3.23 -1.74 27.14
CA ARG A 128 3.17 -0.31 27.49
C ARG A 128 2.52 0.57 26.41
N SER A 129 2.71 0.21 25.14
CA SER A 129 2.18 0.92 23.98
C SER A 129 0.68 0.69 23.74
N SER A 130 0.06 -0.31 24.36
CA SER A 130 -1.39 -0.49 24.41
C SER A 130 -1.97 0.33 25.56
N ILE A 131 -1.41 0.19 26.76
CA ILE A 131 -1.82 0.96 27.95
C ILE A 131 -1.75 2.48 27.71
N HIS A 132 -0.73 2.96 27.00
CA HIS A 132 -0.62 4.38 26.67
C HIS A 132 -1.79 4.90 25.82
N VAL A 133 -2.31 4.06 24.92
CA VAL A 133 -3.47 4.41 24.08
C VAL A 133 -4.74 4.34 24.92
N ASP A 134 -4.92 3.27 25.67
CA ASP A 134 -6.17 2.96 26.38
C ASP A 134 -6.37 3.81 27.65
N LYS A 135 -5.30 4.31 28.29
CA LYS A 135 -5.40 5.14 29.52
C LYS A 135 -6.07 6.51 29.31
N HIS A 136 -6.26 6.96 28.06
CA HIS A 136 -6.83 8.26 27.72
C HIS A 136 -8.20 8.17 27.05
N VAL A 137 -8.74 6.95 26.90
CA VAL A 137 -10.06 6.73 26.31
C VAL A 137 -11.11 6.87 27.40
N GLU A 138 -11.63 8.08 27.59
CA GLU A 138 -12.95 8.32 28.21
C GLU A 138 -14.05 8.21 27.17
#